data_AF-A0A5P9Q0W2-F1
#
_entry.id   AF-A0A5P9Q0W2-F1
#
_cell.length_a   1.000
_cell.length_b   1.000
_cell.length_c   1.000
_cell.angle_alpha   90.00
_cell.angle_beta   90.00
_cell.angle_gamma   90.00
#
_symmetry.space_group_name_H-M   'P 1'
#
loop_
_entity.id
_entity.type
_entity.pdbx_description
1 polymer ?
#
loop_
_entity_poly.entity_id
_entity_poly.type
_entity_poly.pdbx_seq_one_letter_code
_entity_poly.pdbx_strand_id
1 'polypeptide(L)'
;MSRRFDPEQIAELAKKVGALKDRFATAGTDLGDGDPGGAYGSLKNAANAGKTTQSFYSGVNSEFTAAQNLVESASQALSIAAERMRNDEDAVIHTLGSGREQA
;
A
#
# COMPACT_ATOMS: atom_id res chain seq x y z
N MET A 1 9.93 -28.14 14.82
CA MET A 1 9.88 -26.69 15.08
C MET A 1 8.70 -26.13 14.30
N SER A 2 7.67 -25.60 14.97
CA SER A 2 6.67 -24.79 14.25
C SER A 2 7.33 -23.48 13.86
N ARG A 3 7.15 -23.07 12.60
CA ARG A 3 7.67 -21.78 12.12
C ARG A 3 7.13 -20.64 12.96
N ARG A 4 7.96 -19.64 13.21
CA ARG A 4 7.53 -18.40 13.88
C ARG A 4 6.70 -17.52 12.94
N PHE A 5 6.90 -17.66 11.63
CA PHE A 5 6.17 -16.96 10.57
C PHE A 5 5.91 -17.88 9.37
N ASP A 6 4.71 -17.79 8.81
CA ASP A 6 4.20 -18.63 7.72
C ASP A 6 4.24 -17.81 6.40
N PRO A 7 4.92 -18.29 5.35
CA PRO A 7 5.10 -17.54 4.11
C PRO A 7 3.77 -17.34 3.35
N GLU A 8 2.83 -18.28 3.42
CA GLU A 8 1.49 -18.11 2.88
C GLU A 8 0.73 -16.99 3.61
N GLN A 9 0.84 -16.93 4.94
CA GLN A 9 0.24 -15.85 5.72
C GLN A 9 0.86 -14.48 5.42
N ILE A 10 2.17 -14.42 5.18
CA ILE A 10 2.86 -13.18 4.76
C ILE A 10 2.42 -12.76 3.36
N ALA A 11 2.29 -13.71 2.42
CA ALA A 11 1.79 -13.42 1.07
C ALA A 11 0.34 -12.91 1.07
N GLU A 12 -0.51 -13.49 1.92
CA GLU A 12 -1.88 -12.99 2.12
C GLU A 12 -1.91 -11.61 2.76
N LEU A 13 -1.01 -11.33 3.71
CA LEU A 13 -0.84 -9.99 4.25
C LEU A 13 -0.40 -9.00 3.17
N ALA A 14 0.55 -9.37 2.31
CA ALA A 14 1.00 -8.55 1.19
C ALA A 14 -0.16 -8.15 0.28
N LYS A 15 -1.02 -9.10 -0.10
CA LYS A 15 -2.24 -8.83 -0.89
C LYS A 15 -3.17 -7.83 -0.19
N LYS A 16 -3.44 -8.03 1.11
CA LYS A 16 -4.29 -7.13 1.90
C LYS A 16 -3.70 -5.72 2.01
N VAL A 17 -2.39 -5.62 2.17
CA VAL A 17 -1.67 -4.33 2.21
C VAL A 17 -1.71 -3.67 0.84
N GLY A 18 -1.50 -4.43 -0.24
CA GLY A 18 -1.61 -3.94 -1.61
C GLY A 18 -3.01 -3.40 -1.92
N ALA A 19 -4.07 -4.06 -1.45
CA ALA A 19 -5.45 -3.61 -1.65
C ALA A 19 -5.78 -2.28 -0.95
N LEU A 20 -4.96 -1.81 0.00
CA LEU A 20 -5.11 -0.47 0.58
C LEU A 20 -4.79 0.62 -0.45
N LYS A 21 -3.95 0.34 -1.45
CA LYS A 21 -3.64 1.27 -2.55
C LYS A 21 -4.93 1.74 -3.24
N ASP A 22 -5.78 0.78 -3.62
CA ASP A 22 -7.03 1.07 -4.31
C ASP A 22 -7.99 1.87 -3.43
N ARG A 23 -7.96 1.65 -2.11
CA ARG A 23 -8.77 2.43 -1.16
C ARG A 23 -8.30 3.87 -1.05
N PHE A 24 -6.98 4.12 -1.02
CA PHE A 24 -6.45 5.49 -1.03
C PHE A 24 -6.71 6.19 -2.38
N ALA A 25 -6.65 5.46 -3.50
CA ALA A 25 -7.00 6.00 -4.81
C ALA A 25 -8.48 6.38 -4.90
N THR A 26 -9.34 5.51 -4.37
CA THR A 26 -10.80 5.76 -4.27
C THR A 26 -11.06 6.95 -3.35
N ALA A 27 -10.44 7.00 -2.17
CA ALA A 27 -10.60 8.11 -1.23
C ALA A 27 -10.19 9.46 -1.83
N GLY A 28 -9.11 9.52 -2.61
CA GLY A 28 -8.72 10.75 -3.32
C GLY A 28 -9.70 11.13 -4.42
N THR A 29 -10.25 10.14 -5.14
CA THR A 29 -11.27 10.37 -6.17
C THR A 29 -12.57 10.89 -5.55
N ASP A 30 -13.02 10.27 -4.46
CA ASP A 30 -14.23 10.63 -3.72
C ASP A 30 -14.10 12.00 -3.04
N LEU A 31 -12.89 12.35 -2.58
CA LEU A 31 -12.60 13.67 -2.02
C LEU A 31 -12.70 14.77 -3.10
N GLY A 32 -12.32 14.47 -4.34
CA GLY A 32 -12.33 15.41 -5.45
C GLY A 32 -11.17 16.41 -5.39
N ASP A 33 -11.21 17.42 -6.27
CA ASP A 33 -10.18 18.46 -6.38
C ASP A 33 -10.37 19.64 -5.40
N GLY A 34 -11.49 19.62 -4.66
CA GLY A 34 -11.87 20.69 -3.76
C GLY A 34 -12.14 22.01 -4.46
N ASP A 35 -12.49 21.99 -5.75
CA ASP A 35 -12.94 23.18 -6.46
C ASP A 35 -14.25 23.66 -5.83
N PRO A 36 -14.25 24.81 -5.13
CA PRO A 36 -15.47 25.35 -4.54
C PRO A 36 -16.41 25.94 -5.59
N GLY A 37 -15.98 26.06 -6.85
CA GLY A 37 -16.71 26.73 -7.91
C GLY A 37 -17.12 28.15 -7.50
N GLY A 38 -18.44 28.39 -7.46
CA GLY A 38 -19.02 29.65 -7.02
C GLY A 38 -19.40 29.71 -5.53
N ALA A 39 -19.13 28.67 -4.73
CA ALA A 39 -19.68 28.52 -3.38
C ALA A 39 -19.31 29.66 -2.42
N TYR A 40 -18.12 30.24 -2.57
CA TYR A 40 -17.70 31.39 -1.76
C TYR A 40 -18.13 32.74 -2.35
N GLY A 41 -18.56 32.78 -3.62
CA GLY A 41 -18.84 34.02 -4.34
C GLY A 41 -17.58 34.73 -4.87
N SER A 42 -17.76 35.92 -5.44
CA SER A 42 -16.73 36.62 -6.23
C SER A 42 -16.01 37.77 -5.50
N LEU A 43 -16.35 38.03 -4.23
CA LEU A 43 -15.66 39.03 -3.42
C LEU A 43 -14.21 38.58 -3.14
N LYS A 44 -13.25 39.51 -3.06
CA LYS A 44 -11.81 39.20 -2.93
C LYS A 44 -11.47 38.24 -1.77
N ASN A 45 -12.12 38.42 -0.61
CA ASN A 45 -11.91 37.55 0.56
C ASN A 45 -12.50 36.14 0.35
N ALA A 46 -13.62 36.06 -0.37
CA ALA A 46 -14.26 34.81 -0.74
C ALA A 46 -13.45 34.02 -1.78
N ALA A 47 -12.88 34.70 -2.77
CA ALA A 47 -11.97 34.08 -3.73
C ALA A 47 -10.72 33.50 -3.04
N ASN A 48 -10.21 34.17 -2.00
CA ASN A 48 -9.10 33.64 -1.19
C ASN A 48 -9.51 32.40 -0.39
N ALA A 49 -10.70 32.39 0.21
CA ALA A 49 -11.23 31.20 0.89
C ALA A 49 -11.36 30.00 -0.06
N GLY A 50 -11.78 30.26 -1.31
CA GLY A 50 -11.84 29.23 -2.33
C GLY A 50 -10.48 28.63 -2.68
N LYS A 51 -9.46 29.47 -2.88
CA LYS A 51 -8.08 29.02 -3.10
C LYS A 51 -7.53 28.22 -1.93
N THR A 52 -7.79 28.66 -0.70
CA THR A 52 -7.35 27.93 0.51
C THR A 52 -8.00 26.56 0.59
N THR A 53 -9.29 26.47 0.27
CA THR A 53 -10.03 25.20 0.24
C THR A 53 -9.45 24.28 -0.83
N GLN A 54 -9.33 24.74 -2.06
CA GLN A 54 -8.75 23.96 -3.15
C GLN A 54 -7.31 23.49 -2.83
N SER A 55 -6.50 24.36 -2.22
CA SER A 55 -5.13 24.00 -1.79
C SER A 55 -5.12 22.94 -0.70
N PHE A 56 -6.07 23.00 0.25
CA PHE A 56 -6.22 21.97 1.28
C PHE A 56 -6.54 20.60 0.67
N TYR A 57 -7.51 20.53 -0.25
CA TYR A 57 -7.87 19.29 -0.93
C TYR A 57 -6.72 18.74 -1.77
N SER A 58 -6.01 19.61 -2.50
CA SER A 58 -4.80 19.22 -3.23
C SER A 58 -3.72 18.65 -2.30
N GLY A 59 -3.55 19.23 -1.11
CA GLY A 59 -2.62 18.72 -0.10
C GLY A 59 -3.01 17.32 0.39
N VAL A 60 -4.29 17.13 0.73
CA VAL A 60 -4.80 15.82 1.17
C VAL A 60 -4.66 14.76 0.07
N ASN A 61 -4.94 15.10 -1.19
CA ASN A 61 -4.75 14.17 -2.32
C ASN A 61 -3.28 13.80 -2.54
N SER A 62 -2.34 14.72 -2.28
CA SER A 62 -0.91 14.42 -2.30
C SER A 62 -0.55 13.40 -1.22
N GLU A 63 -1.10 13.54 -0.01
CA GLU A 63 -0.89 12.57 1.08
C GLU A 63 -1.50 11.20 0.77
N PHE A 64 -2.68 11.15 0.14
CA PHE A 64 -3.23 9.87 -0.35
C PHE A 64 -2.33 9.23 -1.40
N THR A 65 -1.73 10.00 -2.29
CA THR A 65 -0.77 9.48 -3.28
C THR A 65 0.49 8.94 -2.60
N ALA A 66 1.00 9.64 -1.57
CA ALA A 66 2.13 9.17 -0.79
C ALA A 66 1.80 7.86 -0.04
N ALA A 67 0.60 7.76 0.54
CA ALA A 67 0.12 6.56 1.20
C ALA A 67 0.00 5.37 0.23
N GLN A 68 -0.51 5.59 -0.99
CA GLN A 68 -0.56 4.57 -2.06
C GLN A 68 0.83 4.00 -2.36
N ASN A 69 1.82 4.87 -2.55
CA ASN A 69 3.20 4.45 -2.85
C ASN A 69 3.82 3.67 -1.69
N LEU A 70 3.53 4.08 -0.44
CA LEU A 70 4.01 3.39 0.75
C LEU A 70 3.43 1.98 0.86
N VAL A 71 2.12 1.82 0.72
CA VAL A 71 1.49 0.50 0.83
C VAL A 71 1.84 -0.42 -0.34
N GLU A 72 2.04 0.13 -1.54
CA GLU A 72 2.55 -0.63 -2.68
C GLU A 72 3.96 -1.16 -2.41
N SER A 73 4.86 -0.30 -1.93
CA SER A 73 6.23 -0.69 -1.57
C SER A 73 6.25 -1.73 -0.45
N ALA A 74 5.40 -1.56 0.57
CA ALA A 74 5.28 -2.51 1.67
C ALA A 74 4.73 -3.87 1.20
N SER A 75 3.72 -3.88 0.34
CA SER A 75 3.16 -5.09 -0.27
C SER A 75 4.22 -5.85 -1.09
N GLN A 76 5.01 -5.14 -1.90
CA GLN A 76 6.09 -5.74 -2.68
C GLN A 76 7.17 -6.33 -1.77
N ALA A 77 7.60 -5.60 -0.74
CA ALA A 77 8.59 -6.08 0.22
C ALA A 77 8.12 -7.35 0.95
N LEU A 78 6.85 -7.39 1.37
CA LEU A 78 6.24 -8.58 2.00
C LEU A 78 6.16 -9.76 1.03
N SER A 79 5.79 -9.52 -0.23
CA SER A 79 5.74 -10.57 -1.26
C SER A 79 7.12 -11.19 -1.51
N ILE A 80 8.15 -10.34 -1.65
CA ILE A 80 9.54 -10.78 -1.83
C ILE A 80 10.01 -11.57 -0.59
N ALA A 81 9.66 -11.13 0.62
CA ALA A 81 9.99 -11.85 1.84
C ALA A 81 9.34 -13.24 1.88
N ALA A 82 8.06 -13.34 1.54
CA ALA A 82 7.35 -14.62 1.47
C ALA A 82 7.94 -15.58 0.42
N GLU A 83 8.37 -15.06 -0.74
CA GLU A 83 9.03 -15.86 -1.78
C GLU A 83 10.40 -16.37 -1.32
N ARG A 84 11.23 -15.51 -0.70
CA ARG A 84 12.52 -15.93 -0.15
C ARG A 84 12.38 -17.03 0.89
N MET A 85 11.41 -16.89 1.80
CA MET A 85 11.13 -17.90 2.82
C MET A 85 10.75 -19.26 2.20
N ARG A 86 9.93 -19.26 1.14
CA ARG A 86 9.60 -20.51 0.41
C ARG A 86 10.82 -21.14 -0.24
N ASN A 87 11.65 -20.34 -0.91
CA ASN A 87 12.85 -20.84 -1.59
C ASN A 87 13.90 -21.39 -0.62
N ASP A 88 14.10 -20.74 0.52
CA ASP A 88 15.01 -21.20 1.57
C ASP A 88 14.52 -22.54 2.17
N GLU A 89 13.20 -22.74 2.25
CA GLU A 89 12.60 -23.99 2.73
C GLU A 89 12.76 -25.13 1.72
N ASP A 90 12.49 -24.87 0.44
CA ASP A 90 12.67 -25.86 -0.62
C ASP A 90 14.14 -26.32 -0.69
N ALA A 91 15.09 -25.40 -0.51
CA ALA A 91 16.52 -25.72 -0.46
C ALA A 91 16.89 -26.60 0.74
N VAL A 92 16.33 -26.34 1.93
CA VAL A 92 16.55 -27.13 3.14
C VAL A 92 15.90 -28.52 3.04
N ILE A 93 14.68 -28.61 2.49
CA ILE A 93 14.00 -29.88 2.26
C ILE A 93 14.78 -30.73 1.25
N HIS A 94 15.27 -30.12 0.16
CA HIS A 94 16.06 -30.82 -0.84
C HIS A 94 17.38 -31.37 -0.27
N THR A 95 18.07 -30.61 0.59
CA THR A 95 19.32 -31.07 1.22
C THR A 95 19.08 -32.17 2.26
N LEU A 96 18.04 -32.05 3.09
CA LEU A 96 17.68 -33.08 4.07
C LEU A 96 17.11 -34.36 3.42
N GLY A 97 16.39 -34.22 2.29
CA GLY A 97 15.89 -35.35 1.50
C GLY A 97 17.02 -36.14 0.84
N SER A 98 17.99 -35.44 0.24
CA SER A 98 19.16 -36.09 -0.38
C SER A 98 20.10 -36.79 0.61
N GLY A 99 20.08 -36.39 1.89
CA GLY A 99 20.88 -37.03 2.93
C GLY A 99 20.29 -38.33 3.49
N ARG A 100 19.02 -38.64 3.17
CA ARG A 100 18.30 -39.83 3.68
C ARG A 100 18.33 -41.02 2.72
N GLU A 101 18.73 -40.81 1.46
CA GLU A 101 18.88 -41.87 0.46
C GLU A 101 20.31 -42.41 0.34
N GLN A 102 21.27 -41.89 1.13
CA GLN A 102 22.68 -42.33 1.13
C GLN A 102 23.15 -42.96 2.44
N ALA A 103 22.23 -43.36 3.35
CA ALA A 103 22.56 -44.01 4.61
C ALA A 103 21.97 -45.43 4.68
#